data_AF-A0A3Q8CYH1-F1
#
_entry.id   AF-A0A3Q8CYH1-F1
#
_cell.length_a   1.000
_cell.length_b   1.000
_cell.length_c   1.000
_cell.angle_alpha   90.00
_cell.angle_beta   90.00
_cell.angle_gamma   90.00
#
_symmetry.space_group_name_H-M   'P 1'
#
loop_
_entity.id
_entity.type
_entity.pdbx_description
1 polymer ?
#
loop_
_entity_poly.entity_id
_entity_poly.type
_entity_poly.pdbx_seq_one_letter_code
_entity_poly.pdbx_strand_id
1 'polypeptide(L)'
;MEQEIITAKVTNINNDEQFNIHINGKARQNEVEFVLVRSMYMLLTHYAKTNHILFGKALHEYGGAIAVQIGAMHDNEMRTMSHEEDTD
;
A
#
# COMPACT_ATOMS: atom_id res chain seq x y z
N MET A 1 -16.72 -25.40 -12.95
CA MET A 1 -16.84 -23.94 -13.19
C MET A 1 -15.58 -23.31 -12.65
N GLU A 2 -14.66 -22.95 -13.54
CA GLU A 2 -13.48 -22.16 -13.17
C GLU A 2 -13.93 -20.72 -12.94
N GLN A 3 -13.58 -20.18 -11.76
CA GLN A 3 -13.89 -18.80 -11.40
C GLN A 3 -12.73 -17.94 -11.90
N GLU A 4 -12.99 -17.11 -12.90
CA GLU A 4 -12.01 -16.18 -13.44
C GLU A 4 -11.74 -15.10 -12.39
N ILE A 5 -10.63 -15.23 -11.66
CA ILE A 5 -10.17 -14.20 -10.72
C ILE A 5 -9.63 -13.05 -11.57
N ILE A 6 -10.35 -11.91 -11.57
CA ILE A 6 -9.87 -10.68 -12.18
C ILE A 6 -8.57 -10.29 -11.46
N THR A 7 -7.45 -10.54 -12.12
CA THR A 7 -6.11 -10.22 -11.61
C THR A 7 -5.83 -8.74 -11.88
N ALA A 8 -5.59 -7.95 -10.84
CA ALA A 8 -5.09 -6.60 -11.01
C ALA A 8 -3.76 -6.65 -11.79
N LYS A 9 -3.65 -5.82 -12.83
CA LYS A 9 -2.48 -5.81 -13.72
C LYS A 9 -1.54 -4.69 -13.30
N VAL A 10 -0.34 -5.06 -12.87
CA VAL A 10 0.76 -4.10 -12.66
C VAL A 10 1.32 -3.76 -14.03
N THR A 11 1.07 -2.55 -14.53
CA THR A 11 1.39 -2.16 -15.90
C THR A 11 2.72 -1.43 -16.04
N ASN A 12 3.34 -0.97 -14.94
CA ASN A 12 4.63 -0.28 -15.01
C ASN A 12 5.40 -0.38 -13.68
N ILE A 13 6.57 -1.00 -13.70
CA ILE A 13 7.59 -0.89 -12.63
C ILE A 13 8.79 -0.19 -13.28
N ASN A 14 8.57 1.02 -13.79
CA ASN A 14 9.67 1.93 -14.09
C ASN A 14 10.04 2.67 -12.80
N ASN A 15 11.27 3.18 -12.73
CA ASN A 15 11.84 3.94 -11.60
C ASN A 15 11.08 5.23 -11.20
N ASP A 16 9.83 5.39 -11.62
CA ASP A 16 8.93 6.45 -11.16
C ASP A 16 8.39 6.08 -9.77
N GLU A 17 8.41 7.06 -8.87
CA GLU A 17 8.09 6.97 -7.44
C GLU A 17 6.62 6.61 -7.12
N GLN A 18 5.84 6.14 -8.09
CA GLN A 18 4.40 5.91 -7.95
C GLN A 18 3.99 4.49 -8.29
N PHE A 19 3.61 3.74 -7.25
CA PHE A 19 2.99 2.43 -7.36
C PHE A 19 1.50 2.58 -7.68
N ASN A 20 1.16 2.51 -8.97
CA ASN A 20 -0.22 2.68 -9.44
C ASN A 20 -0.98 1.34 -9.45
N ILE A 21 -1.98 1.20 -8.58
CA ILE A 21 -2.91 0.06 -8.58
C ILE A 21 -4.23 0.50 -9.21
N HIS A 22 -4.58 -0.10 -10.34
CA HIS A 22 -5.92 0.05 -10.90
C HIS A 22 -6.86 -1.00 -10.31
N ILE A 23 -7.80 -0.57 -9.49
CA ILE A 23 -8.85 -1.42 -8.93
C ILE A 23 -10.10 -1.26 -9.80
N ASN A 24 -10.56 -2.36 -10.40
CA ASN A 24 -11.86 -2.37 -11.09
C ASN A 24 -12.98 -2.17 -10.06
N GLY A 25 -13.95 -1.29 -10.34
CA GLY A 25 -15.07 -1.01 -9.43
C GLY A 25 -15.97 -2.22 -9.08
N LYS A 26 -15.75 -3.38 -9.71
CA LYS A 26 -16.40 -4.65 -9.38
C LYS A 26 -15.57 -5.58 -8.48
N ALA A 27 -14.33 -5.21 -8.15
CA ALA A 27 -13.46 -6.03 -7.32
C ALA A 27 -14.03 -6.12 -5.91
N ARG A 28 -14.02 -7.33 -5.35
CA ARG A 28 -14.39 -7.54 -3.95
C ARG A 28 -13.28 -7.05 -3.04
N GLN A 29 -13.63 -6.66 -1.82
CA GLN A 29 -12.68 -6.18 -0.82
C GLN A 29 -11.49 -7.14 -0.62
N ASN A 30 -11.74 -8.44 -0.51
CA ASN A 30 -10.70 -9.46 -0.33
C ASN A 30 -9.74 -9.57 -1.54
N GLU A 31 -10.22 -9.28 -2.76
CA GLU A 31 -9.39 -9.26 -3.98
C GLU A 31 -8.46 -8.05 -3.97
N VAL A 32 -8.96 -6.90 -3.52
CA VAL A 32 -8.16 -5.68 -3.32
C VAL A 32 -7.10 -5.89 -2.25
N GLU A 33 -7.49 -6.42 -1.08
CA GLU A 33 -6.59 -6.75 0.02
C GLU A 33 -5.47 -7.69 -0.43
N PHE A 34 -5.81 -8.73 -1.19
CA PHE A 34 -4.82 -9.67 -1.73
C PHE A 34 -3.78 -8.98 -2.62
N VAL A 35 -4.22 -8.09 -3.52
CA VAL A 35 -3.33 -7.33 -4.41
C VAL A 35 -2.41 -6.41 -3.61
N LEU A 36 -2.96 -5.70 -2.62
CA LEU A 36 -2.19 -4.81 -1.75
C LEU A 36 -1.12 -5.59 -0.96
N VAL A 37 -1.49 -6.71 -0.34
CA VAL A 37 -0.56 -7.56 0.42
C VAL A 37 0.54 -8.11 -0.48
N ARG A 38 0.21 -8.59 -1.69
CA ARG A 38 1.20 -9.10 -2.64
C ARG A 38 2.16 -8.01 -3.09
N SER A 39 1.67 -6.80 -3.28
CA SER A 39 2.48 -5.63 -3.66
C SER A 39 3.45 -5.25 -2.55
N MET A 40 2.98 -5.17 -1.30
CA MET A 40 3.83 -4.93 -0.13
C MET A 40 4.90 -6.01 0.03
N TYR A 41 4.56 -7.28 -0.19
CA TYR A 41 5.53 -8.37 -0.15
C TYR A 41 6.65 -8.20 -1.21
N MET A 42 6.30 -7.79 -2.43
CA MET A 42 7.29 -7.56 -3.50
C MET A 42 8.23 -6.40 -3.15
N LEU A 43 7.69 -5.28 -2.66
CA LEU A 43 8.48 -4.12 -2.23
C LEU A 43 9.41 -4.48 -1.07
N LEU A 44 8.87 -5.15 -0.05
CA LEU A 44 9.63 -5.61 1.10
C LEU A 44 10.77 -6.56 0.70
N THR A 45 10.49 -7.50 -0.20
CA THR A 45 11.49 -8.45 -0.70
C THR A 45 12.59 -7.73 -1.48
N HIS A 46 12.22 -6.72 -2.28
CA HIS A 46 13.20 -5.88 -2.97
C HIS A 46 14.05 -5.10 -1.98
N TYR A 47 13.44 -4.42 -1.00
CA TYR A 47 14.13 -3.69 0.06
C TYR A 47 15.12 -4.57 0.82
N ALA A 48 14.70 -5.76 1.24
CA ALA A 48 15.56 -6.71 1.96
C ALA A 48 16.78 -7.13 1.12
N LYS A 49 16.58 -7.40 -0.17
CA LYS A 49 17.66 -7.76 -1.11
C LYS A 49 18.62 -6.61 -1.34
N THR A 50 18.12 -5.42 -1.65
CA THR A 50 18.92 -4.22 -1.93
C THR A 50 19.77 -3.80 -0.74
N ASN A 51 19.25 -3.95 0.48
CA ASN A 51 19.94 -3.57 1.71
C ASN A 51 20.72 -4.72 2.37
N HIS A 52 20.73 -5.92 1.76
CA HIS A 52 21.38 -7.11 2.29
C HIS A 52 21.00 -7.47 3.74
N ILE A 53 19.72 -7.28 4.09
CA ILE A 53 19.20 -7.60 5.43
C ILE A 53 18.27 -8.81 5.40
N LEU A 54 18.14 -9.48 6.55
CA LEU A 54 17.21 -10.58 6.71
C LEU A 54 15.76 -10.10 6.53
N PHE A 55 14.95 -10.92 5.86
CA PHE A 55 13.54 -10.61 5.58
C PHE A 55 12.76 -10.23 6.85
N GLY A 56 12.98 -10.93 7.98
CA GLY A 56 12.31 -10.60 9.24
C GLY A 56 12.65 -9.21 9.78
N LYS A 57 13.89 -8.76 9.63
CA LYS A 57 14.32 -7.40 10.01
C LYS A 57 13.69 -6.36 9.07
N ALA A 58 13.74 -6.63 7.77
CA ALA A 58 13.09 -5.79 6.78
C ALA A 58 11.59 -5.65 7.08
N LEU A 59 10.90 -6.75 7.41
CA LEU A 59 9.47 -6.77 7.69
C LEU A 59 9.13 -5.89 8.91
N HIS A 60 9.97 -5.96 9.95
CA HIS A 60 9.82 -5.13 11.14
C HIS A 60 9.95 -3.63 10.82
N GLU A 61 11.01 -3.24 10.11
CA GLU A 61 11.27 -1.85 9.74
C GLU A 61 10.16 -1.30 8.81
N TYR A 62 9.77 -2.08 7.80
CA TYR A 62 8.72 -1.71 6.85
C TYR A 62 7.35 -1.61 7.53
N GLY A 63 7.03 -2.54 8.44
CA GLY A 63 5.81 -2.51 9.22
C GLY A 63 5.71 -1.26 10.11
N GLY A 64 6.82 -0.88 10.75
CA GLY A 64 6.91 0.37 11.52
C GLY A 64 6.67 1.60 10.65
N ALA A 65 7.29 1.67 9.47
CA ALA A 65 7.10 2.79 8.54
C ALA A 65 5.64 2.92 8.06
N ILE A 66 4.98 1.80 7.71
CA ILE A 66 3.57 1.79 7.30
C ILE A 66 2.68 2.31 8.43
N ALA A 67 2.88 1.83 9.67
CA ALA A 67 2.07 2.25 10.82
C ALA A 67 2.21 3.77 11.08
N VAL A 68 3.43 4.30 11.03
CA VAL A 68 3.68 5.75 11.18
C VAL A 68 2.98 6.54 10.07
N GLN A 69 3.05 6.08 8.82
CA GLN A 69 2.42 6.78 7.70
C GLN A 69 0.89 6.80 7.82
N ILE A 70 0.27 5.69 8.25
CA ILE A 70 -1.17 5.63 8.51
C ILE A 70 -1.57 6.62 9.61
N GLY A 71 -0.81 6.67 10.71
CA GLY A 71 -1.06 7.64 11.79
C GLY A 71 -0.96 9.08 11.29
N ALA A 72 0.08 9.41 10.53
CA ALA A 72 0.27 10.74 9.95
C ALA A 72 -0.85 11.14 8.98
N MET A 73 -1.37 10.20 8.17
CA MET A 73 -2.51 10.44 7.28
C MET A 73 -3.77 10.77 8.08
N HIS A 74 -4.09 9.97 9.10
CA HIS A 74 -5.23 10.21 9.98
C HIS A 74 -5.12 11.57 10.70
N ASP A 75 -3.95 11.90 11.25
CA ASP A 75 -3.72 13.19 11.92
C ASP A 75 -3.91 14.38 10.96
N ASN A 76 -3.50 14.25 9.71
CA ASN A 76 -3.69 15.29 8.69
C ASN A 76 -5.16 15.45 8.28
N GLU A 77 -5.90 14.35 8.15
CA GLU A 77 -7.34 14.38 7.90
C GLU A 77 -8.07 15.11 9.03
N MET A 78 -7.76 14.76 10.29
CA MET A 78 -8.36 15.39 11.47
C MET A 78 -8.03 16.88 11.58
N ARG A 79 -6.80 17.30 11.25
CA ARG A 79 -6.43 18.72 11.20
C ARG A 79 -7.18 19.49 10.12
N THR A 80 -7.38 18.87 8.96
CA THR A 80 -8.10 19.49 7.84
C THR A 80 -9.55 19.73 8.22
N MET A 81 -10.20 18.74 8.85
CA MET A 81 -11.57 18.87 9.35
C MET A 81 -11.72 19.97 10.40
N SER A 82 -10.77 20.08 11.35
CA SER A 82 -10.81 21.15 12.36
C SER A 82 -10.65 22.56 11.78
N HIS A 83 -10.00 22.71 10.64
CA HIS A 83 -9.83 24.01 9.98
C HIS A 83 -11.03 24.40 9.11
N GLU A 84 -11.85 23.44 8.67
CA GLU A 84 -13.11 23.73 7.96
C GLU A 84 -14.21 24.21 8.92
N GLU A 85 -14.22 23.73 10.18
CA GLU A 85 -15.19 24.13 11.22
C GLU A 85 -14.97 25.55 11.79
N ASP A 86 -13.77 26.12 11.66
CA ASP A 86 -13.43 27.48 12.15
C ASP A 86 -13.73 28.60 11.11
N THR A 87 -14.19 28.24 9.91
CA THR A 87 -14.45 29.18 8.81
C THR A 87 -15.93 29.45 8.49
N ASP A 88 -16.85 28.87 9.26
CA ASP A 88 -18.29 29.18 9.25
C ASP A 88 -18.72 30.07 10.44
#